data_AF-A0A316EDC2-F1
#
_entry.id   AF-A0A316EDC2-F1
#
_cell.length_a   1.000
_cell.length_b   1.000
_cell.length_c   1.000
_cell.angle_alpha   90.00
_cell.angle_beta   90.00
_cell.angle_gamma   90.00
#
_symmetry.space_group_name_H-M   'P 1'
#
loop_
_entity.id
_entity.type
_entity.pdbx_description
1 polymer ?
#
loop_
_entity_poly.entity_id
_entity_poly.type
_entity_poly.pdbx_seq_one_letter_code
_entity_poly.pdbx_strand_id
1 'polypeptide(L)'
;MKYLLLGILLTSCSHFPSQTMTRTELFFGLSKANGGSVSSSDFQAFSDTVITKNFTEGSTIIDAKGQWLGNDGKLISESSKVLIVVSKMDKNQSEKIEMVKEKYKKYFQQESILRVDSKVKVGF
;
A
#
# COMPACT_ATOMS: atom_id res chain seq x y z
N MET A 1 28.65 -28.16 -55.85
CA MET A 1 27.43 -27.87 -55.06
C MET A 1 27.84 -27.10 -53.81
N LYS A 2 27.32 -25.90 -53.61
CA LYS A 2 27.70 -24.96 -52.55
C LYS A 2 26.58 -24.98 -51.51
N TYR A 3 26.81 -25.53 -50.31
CA TYR A 3 25.81 -25.54 -49.24
C TYR A 3 25.80 -24.16 -48.57
N LEU A 4 24.66 -23.47 -48.65
CA LEU A 4 24.38 -22.24 -47.93
C LEU A 4 23.80 -22.63 -46.56
N LEU A 5 24.61 -22.52 -45.51
CA LEU A 5 24.16 -22.66 -44.12
C LEU A 5 23.44 -21.37 -43.72
N LEU A 6 22.11 -21.44 -43.65
CA LEU A 6 21.26 -20.38 -43.14
C LEU A 6 21.27 -20.42 -41.60
N GLY A 7 22.04 -19.53 -40.98
CA GLY A 7 22.09 -19.38 -39.53
C GLY A 7 20.81 -18.74 -39.00
N ILE A 8 20.00 -19.50 -38.26
CA ILE A 8 18.84 -18.99 -37.53
C ILE A 8 19.36 -18.32 -36.25
N LEU A 9 19.37 -16.98 -36.24
CA LEU A 9 19.55 -16.20 -35.01
C LEU A 9 18.27 -16.30 -34.18
N LEU A 10 18.23 -17.22 -33.22
CA LEU A 10 17.21 -17.24 -32.18
C LEU A 10 17.51 -16.07 -31.22
N THR A 11 16.90 -14.91 -31.48
CA THR A 11 16.82 -13.84 -30.49
C THR A 11 15.95 -14.32 -29.33
N SER A 12 16.56 -14.84 -28.28
CA SER A 12 15.90 -15.13 -27.02
C SER A 12 15.41 -13.81 -26.44
N CYS A 13 14.11 -13.55 -26.58
CA CYS A 13 13.45 -12.46 -25.88
C CYS A 13 13.67 -12.69 -24.38
N SER A 14 14.42 -11.80 -23.72
CA SER A 14 14.70 -11.92 -22.29
C SER A 14 13.39 -11.79 -21.53
N HIS A 15 12.79 -12.92 -21.15
CA HIS A 15 11.60 -12.95 -20.31
C HIS A 15 12.06 -12.70 -18.87
N PHE A 16 11.97 -11.45 -18.41
CA PHE A 16 12.17 -11.13 -17.00
C PHE A 16 11.02 -11.77 -16.20
N PRO A 17 11.31 -12.71 -15.28
CA PRO A 17 10.27 -13.40 -14.56
C PRO A 17 9.46 -12.41 -13.72
N SER A 18 8.13 -12.46 -13.83
CA SER A 18 7.22 -11.68 -12.98
C SER A 18 6.29 -12.59 -12.19
N GLN A 19 6.09 -12.27 -10.91
CA GLN A 19 5.20 -12.99 -10.00
C GLN A 19 3.88 -12.24 -9.82
N THR A 20 2.75 -12.95 -9.82
CA THR A 20 1.47 -12.37 -9.40
C THR A 20 1.46 -12.21 -7.89
N MET A 21 1.26 -10.97 -7.42
CA MET A 21 1.10 -10.61 -6.00
C MET A 21 -0.15 -9.75 -5.79
N THR A 22 -0.40 -9.33 -4.55
CA THR A 22 -1.39 -8.30 -4.23
C THR A 22 -0.67 -7.03 -3.78
N ARG A 23 -1.02 -5.88 -4.37
CA ARG A 23 -0.75 -4.55 -3.84
C ARG A 23 -1.93 -4.16 -2.95
N THR A 24 -1.67 -3.96 -1.67
CA THR A 24 -2.61 -3.42 -0.69
C THR A 24 -2.28 -1.96 -0.40
N GLU A 25 -3.28 -1.10 -0.46
CA GLU A 25 -3.18 0.30 -0.11
C GLU A 25 -4.09 0.61 1.07
N LEU A 26 -3.55 1.23 2.12
CA LEU A 26 -4.30 1.70 3.28
C LEU A 26 -4.22 3.22 3.35
N PHE A 27 -5.38 3.87 3.42
CA PHE A 27 -5.49 5.33 3.42
C PHE A 27 -5.81 5.81 4.84
N PHE A 28 -4.82 6.41 5.47
CA PHE A 28 -4.89 6.93 6.83
C PHE A 28 -5.25 8.40 6.80
N GLY A 29 -6.49 8.74 7.17
CA GLY A 29 -6.89 10.11 7.42
C GLY A 29 -6.14 10.69 8.63
N LEU A 30 -5.73 11.95 8.52
CA LEU A 30 -4.99 12.63 9.58
C LEU A 30 -5.89 13.56 10.41
N SER A 31 -7.09 13.88 9.96
CA SER A 31 -8.02 14.74 10.71
C SER A 31 -8.59 14.00 11.93
N LYS A 32 -8.56 14.58 13.11
CA LYS A 32 -9.14 14.00 14.34
C LYS A 32 -10.50 14.62 14.63
N ALA A 33 -11.41 13.85 15.23
CA ALA A 33 -12.76 14.31 15.59
C ALA A 33 -12.77 15.53 16.53
N ASN A 34 -11.72 15.71 17.33
CA ASN A 34 -11.54 16.87 18.23
C ASN A 34 -11.04 18.14 17.53
N GLY A 35 -11.00 18.17 16.19
CA GLY A 35 -10.51 19.29 15.39
C GLY A 35 -8.98 19.38 15.26
N GLY A 36 -8.25 18.44 15.88
CA GLY A 36 -6.80 18.32 15.71
C GLY A 36 -6.41 17.51 14.46
N SER A 37 -5.10 17.33 14.28
CA SER A 37 -4.55 16.44 13.25
C SER A 37 -3.54 15.46 13.86
N VAL A 38 -3.32 14.33 13.20
CA VAL A 38 -2.19 13.44 13.44
C VAL A 38 -0.95 14.13 12.88
N SER A 39 0.00 14.49 13.77
CA SER A 39 1.22 15.16 13.34
C SER A 39 2.14 14.21 12.57
N SER A 40 3.07 14.76 11.79
CA SER A 40 4.08 13.95 11.10
C SER A 40 4.90 13.10 12.08
N SER A 41 5.24 13.64 13.25
CA SER A 41 5.97 12.90 14.30
C SER A 41 5.12 11.79 14.93
N ASP A 42 3.83 12.03 15.17
CA ASP A 42 2.93 11.00 15.71
C ASP A 42 2.77 9.85 14.71
N PHE A 43 2.59 10.20 13.42
CA PHE A 43 2.48 9.20 12.37
C PHE A 43 3.79 8.43 12.21
N GLN A 44 4.95 9.09 12.27
CA GLN A 44 6.25 8.42 12.22
C GLN A 44 6.41 7.43 13.38
N ALA A 45 6.05 7.84 14.61
CA ALA A 45 6.09 6.95 15.76
C ALA A 45 5.16 5.73 15.59
N PHE A 46 3.97 5.93 15.03
CA PHE A 46 3.07 4.83 14.66
C PHE A 46 3.70 3.91 13.61
N SER A 47 4.33 4.48 12.59
CA SER A 47 5.04 3.72 11.55
C SER A 47 6.10 2.82 12.16
N ASP A 48 6.98 3.39 12.97
CA ASP A 48 8.12 2.66 13.56
C ASP A 48 7.68 1.56 14.53
N THR A 49 6.62 1.82 15.29
CA THR A 49 6.17 0.91 16.36
C THR A 49 5.16 -0.12 15.90
N VAL A 50 4.40 0.16 14.83
CA VAL A 50 3.30 -0.68 14.35
C VAL A 50 3.52 -1.15 12.91
N ILE A 51 3.69 -0.23 11.96
CA ILE A 51 3.79 -0.60 10.53
C ILE A 51 5.03 -1.44 10.27
N THR A 52 6.21 -0.94 10.63
CA THR A 52 7.51 -1.61 10.40
C THR A 52 7.57 -2.99 11.03
N LYS A 53 6.95 -3.20 12.20
CA LYS A 53 6.93 -4.50 12.88
C LYS A 53 6.02 -5.53 12.21
N ASN A 54 4.96 -5.09 11.53
CA ASN A 54 4.02 -5.99 10.85
C ASN A 54 4.43 -6.29 9.41
N PHE A 55 5.08 -5.33 8.73
CA PHE A 55 5.49 -5.43 7.33
C PHE A 55 7.03 -5.43 7.18
N THR A 56 7.66 -6.47 7.71
CA THR A 56 9.13 -6.63 7.73
C THR A 56 9.76 -6.83 6.35
N GLU A 57 8.98 -7.28 5.36
CA GLU A 57 9.45 -7.45 3.98
C GLU A 57 9.54 -6.13 3.20
N GLY A 58 8.95 -5.06 3.75
CA GLY A 58 8.97 -3.73 3.15
C GLY A 58 7.57 -3.13 3.04
N SER A 59 7.54 -1.80 3.01
CA SER A 59 6.36 -1.01 2.73
C SER A 59 6.76 0.37 2.23
N THR A 60 5.84 1.09 1.63
CA THR A 60 6.05 2.47 1.19
C THR A 60 4.95 3.35 1.77
N ILE A 61 5.31 4.50 2.31
CA ILE A 61 4.35 5.50 2.77
C ILE A 61 4.50 6.72 1.87
N ILE A 62 3.37 7.22 1.35
CA ILE A 62 3.31 8.46 0.58
C ILE A 62 2.35 9.46 1.23
N ASP A 63 2.66 10.74 1.07
CA ASP A 63 1.79 11.83 1.48
C ASP A 63 0.70 12.04 0.44
N ALA A 64 -0.54 12.14 0.90
CA ALA A 64 -1.70 12.30 0.04
C ALA A 64 -2.65 13.37 0.59
N LYS A 65 -3.58 13.77 -0.26
CA LYS A 65 -4.71 14.63 0.11
C LYS A 65 -5.98 14.02 -0.43
N GLY A 66 -6.89 13.66 0.47
CA GLY A 66 -8.20 13.12 0.15
C GLY A 66 -9.24 14.23 0.05
N GLN A 67 -10.28 13.95 -0.73
CA GLN A 67 -11.53 14.70 -0.69
C GLN A 67 -12.69 13.71 -0.74
N TRP A 68 -13.67 13.87 0.14
CA TRP A 68 -14.92 13.12 0.09
C TRP A 68 -16.09 14.03 0.42
N LEU A 69 -17.27 13.59 0.00
CA LEU A 69 -18.51 14.26 0.35
C LEU A 69 -18.95 13.76 1.72
N GLY A 70 -19.01 14.64 2.71
CA GLY A 70 -19.57 14.34 4.02
C GLY A 70 -21.08 14.07 3.92
N ASN A 71 -21.64 13.43 4.95
CA ASN A 71 -23.08 13.15 5.00
C ASN A 71 -23.94 14.42 5.02
N ASP A 72 -23.34 15.58 5.37
CA ASP A 72 -23.99 16.89 5.30
C ASP A 72 -23.87 17.56 3.92
N GLY A 73 -23.38 16.83 2.90
CA GLY A 73 -23.22 17.32 1.54
C GLY A 73 -22.03 18.27 1.35
N LYS A 74 -21.18 18.46 2.36
CA LYS A 74 -19.99 19.31 2.24
C LYS A 74 -18.79 18.51 1.76
N LEU A 75 -18.02 19.09 0.85
CA LEU A 75 -16.74 18.53 0.46
C LEU A 75 -15.74 18.71 1.61
N ILE A 76 -15.35 17.60 2.22
CA ILE A 76 -14.34 17.56 3.25
C ILE A 76 -13.03 17.22 2.57
N SER A 77 -11.99 18.02 2.83
CA SER A 77 -10.64 17.75 2.37
C SER A 77 -9.75 17.51 3.57
N GLU A 78 -8.97 16.43 3.52
CA GLU A 78 -8.00 16.13 4.55
C GLU A 78 -6.63 15.78 3.96
N SER A 79 -5.60 16.02 4.76
CA SER A 79 -4.32 15.35 4.57
C SER A 79 -4.44 13.88 4.96
N SER A 80 -3.77 13.02 4.22
CA SER A 80 -3.75 11.58 4.44
C SER A 80 -2.32 11.03 4.28
N LYS A 81 -2.07 9.84 4.81
CA LYS A 81 -0.92 9.01 4.45
C LYS A 81 -1.43 7.75 3.76
N VAL A 82 -0.77 7.32 2.69
CA VAL A 82 -1.09 6.05 2.03
C VAL A 82 0.04 5.08 2.25
N LEU A 83 -0.26 3.97 2.93
CA LEU A 83 0.65 2.85 3.06
C LEU A 83 0.42 1.88 1.90
N ILE A 84 1.48 1.53 1.20
CA ILE A 84 1.50 0.57 0.11
C ILE A 84 2.32 -0.63 0.57
N VAL A 85 1.70 -1.82 0.49
CA VAL A 85 2.35 -3.11 0.78
C VAL A 85 2.11 -4.03 -0.41
N VAL A 86 3.19 -4.60 -0.94
CA VAL A 86 3.10 -5.61 -2.00
C VAL A 86 3.49 -6.96 -1.39
N SER A 87 2.57 -7.92 -1.41
CA SER A 87 2.75 -9.19 -0.69
C SER A 87 1.96 -10.33 -1.32
N LYS A 88 2.29 -11.56 -0.94
CA LYS A 88 1.40 -12.71 -1.12
C LYS A 88 0.24 -12.55 -0.13
N MET A 89 -0.97 -12.39 -0.65
CA MET A 89 -2.16 -12.24 0.20
C MET A 89 -2.60 -13.61 0.73
N ASP A 90 -2.09 -13.97 1.90
CA ASP A 90 -2.53 -15.11 2.69
C ASP A 90 -3.28 -14.67 3.97
N LYS A 91 -3.69 -15.63 4.79
CA LYS A 91 -4.43 -15.36 6.04
C LYS A 91 -3.63 -14.49 7.01
N ASN A 92 -2.34 -14.80 7.22
CA ASN A 92 -1.47 -14.06 8.14
C ASN A 92 -1.24 -12.62 7.67
N GLN A 93 -1.05 -12.43 6.37
CA GLN A 93 -0.92 -11.09 5.78
C GLN A 93 -2.22 -10.29 5.93
N SER A 94 -3.37 -10.92 5.72
CA SER A 94 -4.67 -10.27 5.95
C SER A 94 -4.86 -9.87 7.42
N GLU A 95 -4.49 -10.73 8.37
CA GLU A 95 -4.57 -10.44 9.81
C GLU A 95 -3.65 -9.27 10.21
N LYS A 96 -2.44 -9.19 9.66
CA LYS A 96 -1.52 -8.05 9.87
C LYS A 96 -2.12 -6.74 9.37
N ILE A 97 -2.74 -6.75 8.18
CA ILE A 97 -3.40 -5.57 7.62
C ILE A 97 -4.53 -5.08 8.54
N GLU A 98 -5.38 -5.99 9.00
CA GLU A 98 -6.47 -5.63 9.93
C GLU A 98 -5.94 -5.17 11.29
N MET A 99 -4.87 -5.79 11.81
CA MET A 99 -4.22 -5.34 13.04
C MET A 99 -3.71 -3.90 12.93
N VAL A 100 -3.05 -3.54 11.82
CA VAL A 100 -2.53 -2.19 11.62
C VAL A 100 -3.68 -1.17 11.54
N LYS A 101 -4.77 -1.50 10.83
CA LYS A 101 -5.97 -0.65 10.75
C LYS A 101 -6.58 -0.42 12.14
N GLU A 102 -6.83 -1.48 12.90
CA GLU A 102 -7.45 -1.37 14.22
C GLU A 102 -6.55 -0.67 15.24
N LYS A 103 -5.22 -0.87 15.17
CA LYS A 103 -4.29 -0.10 16.00
C LYS A 103 -4.34 1.39 15.66
N TYR A 104 -4.33 1.77 14.38
CA TYR A 104 -4.42 3.18 14.01
C TYR A 104 -5.72 3.82 14.50
N LYS A 105 -6.85 3.14 14.26
CA LYS A 105 -8.18 3.56 14.74
C LYS A 105 -8.18 3.78 16.25
N LYS A 106 -7.60 2.86 17.03
CA LYS A 106 -7.52 2.99 18.49
C LYS A 106 -6.59 4.12 18.94
N TYR A 107 -5.43 4.28 18.31
CA TYR A 107 -4.42 5.27 18.71
C TYR A 107 -4.89 6.70 18.43
N PHE A 108 -5.52 6.92 17.27
CA PHE A 108 -5.89 8.26 16.80
C PHE A 108 -7.39 8.52 16.78
N GLN A 109 -8.19 7.60 17.33
CA GLN A 109 -9.66 7.68 17.43
C GLN A 109 -10.32 7.90 16.06
N GLN A 110 -9.87 7.12 15.07
CA GLN A 110 -10.38 7.18 13.70
C GLN A 110 -11.51 6.18 13.51
N GLU A 111 -12.51 6.57 12.72
CA GLU A 111 -13.68 5.71 12.46
C GLU A 111 -13.35 4.57 11.50
N SER A 112 -12.60 4.87 10.44
CA SER A 112 -12.31 3.92 9.38
C SER A 112 -10.97 4.18 8.71
N ILE A 113 -10.47 3.15 8.03
CA ILE A 113 -9.29 3.21 7.17
C ILE A 113 -9.68 2.49 5.88
N LEU A 114 -9.67 3.23 4.77
CA LEU A 114 -9.95 2.65 3.46
C LEU A 114 -8.83 1.68 3.10
N ARG A 115 -9.22 0.50 2.60
CA ARG A 115 -8.32 -0.52 2.07
C ARG A 115 -8.67 -0.79 0.61
N VAL A 116 -7.66 -0.83 -0.24
CA VAL A 116 -7.78 -1.26 -1.64
C VAL A 116 -6.80 -2.40 -1.88
N ASP A 117 -7.28 -3.49 -2.48
CA ASP A 117 -6.44 -4.63 -2.87
C ASP A 117 -6.47 -4.80 -4.39
N SER A 118 -5.30 -4.83 -5.03
CA SER A 118 -5.16 -5.01 -6.48
C SER A 118 -4.21 -6.16 -6.80
N LYS A 119 -4.58 -7.04 -7.74
CA LYS A 119 -3.64 -8.05 -8.26
C LYS A 119 -2.65 -7.39 -9.21
N VAL A 120 -1.37 -7.63 -8.99
CA VAL A 120 -0.26 -7.00 -9.73
C VAL A 120 0.76 -8.04 -10.17
N LYS A 121 1.49 -7.76 -11.26
CA LYS A 121 2.70 -8.49 -11.67
C LYS A 121 3.91 -7.73 -11.15
N VAL A 122 4.79 -8.42 -10.45
CA VAL A 122 6.00 -7.85 -9.82
C VAL A 122 7.22 -8.56 -10.38
N GLY A 123 8.19 -7.81 -10.86
CA GLY A 123 9.52 -8.29 -11.26
C GLY A 123 10.59 -7.49 -10.54
N PHE A 124 11.75 -8.10 -10.34
CA PHE A 124 12.94 -7.49 -9.72
C PHE A 124 14.12 -7.61 -10.65
#